data_AF-A0A7M2GF21-F1
#
_entry.id   AF-A0A7M2GF21-F1
#
_cell.length_a   1.000
_cell.length_b   1.000
_cell.length_c   1.000
_cell.angle_alpha   90.00
_cell.angle_beta   90.00
_cell.angle_gamma   90.00
#
_symmetry.space_group_name_H-M   'P 1'
#
loop_
_entity.id
_entity.type
_entity.pdbx_description
1 polymer ?
#
loop_
_entity_poly.entity_id
_entity_poly.type
_entity_poly.pdbx_seq_one_letter_code
_entity_poly.pdbx_strand_id
1 'polypeptide(L)'
;MTHRQGLDDPQVAQVAWRRFRRIMGWMALSGALCVGAALLFLRWWAGPMPIHMVIATILGVWLTFMLGTGLMALAFLSSGTGHDEQVIDRMKDEVSSDD
;
A
#
# COMPACT_ATOMS: atom_id res chain seq x y z
N MET A 1 -30.12 2.02 11.99
CA MET A 1 -29.69 1.18 10.85
C MET A 1 -28.33 1.70 10.42
N THR A 2 -27.25 0.96 10.67
CA THR A 2 -25.90 1.37 10.28
C THR A 2 -25.81 1.35 8.76
N HIS A 3 -25.71 2.54 8.18
CA HIS A 3 -25.65 2.73 6.73
C HIS A 3 -24.25 2.27 6.28
N ARG A 4 -24.16 1.17 5.52
CA ARG A 4 -22.87 0.65 5.04
C ARG A 4 -22.27 1.66 4.07
N GLN A 5 -21.21 2.36 4.46
CA GLN A 5 -20.49 3.33 3.63
C GLN A 5 -19.01 2.93 3.52
N GLY A 6 -18.38 3.19 2.37
CA GLY A 6 -16.95 2.93 2.16
C GLY A 6 -16.61 1.45 1.87
N LEU A 7 -15.58 0.91 2.53
CA LEU A 7 -15.11 -0.48 2.36
C LEU A 7 -16.11 -1.54 2.85
N ASP A 8 -17.12 -1.16 3.63
CA ASP A 8 -18.18 -2.06 4.10
C ASP A 8 -19.20 -2.39 3.00
N ASP A 9 -19.23 -1.60 1.92
CA ASP A 9 -19.94 -1.94 0.69
C ASP A 9 -19.04 -2.84 -0.19
N PRO A 10 -19.42 -4.11 -0.42
CA PRO A 10 -18.62 -5.04 -1.22
C PRO A 10 -18.39 -4.55 -2.66
N GLN A 11 -19.26 -3.71 -3.23
CA GLN A 11 -19.07 -3.18 -4.57
C GLN A 11 -17.97 -2.11 -4.62
N VAL A 12 -17.99 -1.18 -3.65
CA VAL A 12 -16.98 -0.11 -3.53
C VAL A 12 -15.61 -0.68 -3.17
N ALA A 13 -15.56 -1.63 -2.23
CA ALA A 13 -14.32 -2.29 -1.82
C ALA A 13 -13.63 -3.04 -2.96
N GLN A 14 -14.39 -3.74 -3.81
CA GLN A 14 -13.83 -4.47 -4.96
C GLN A 14 -13.13 -3.53 -5.96
N VAL A 15 -13.73 -2.37 -6.25
CA VAL A 15 -13.15 -1.39 -7.18
C VAL A 15 -11.88 -0.77 -6.60
N ALA A 16 -11.90 -0.40 -5.32
CA ALA A 16 -10.74 0.16 -4.63
C ALA A 16 -9.58 -0.86 -4.57
N TRP A 17 -9.87 -2.12 -4.23
CA TRP A 17 -8.86 -3.17 -4.13
C TRP A 17 -8.28 -3.59 -5.47
N ARG A 18 -9.07 -3.54 -6.55
CA ARG A 18 -8.57 -3.76 -7.91
C ARG A 18 -7.56 -2.69 -8.31
N ARG A 19 -7.84 -1.42 -8.00
CA ARG A 19 -6.91 -0.31 -8.29
C ARG A 19 -5.63 -0.43 -7.47
N PHE A 20 -5.75 -0.72 -6.17
CA PHE A 20 -4.61 -0.95 -5.29
C PHE A 20 -3.68 -2.05 -5.83
N ARG A 21 -4.23 -3.23 -6.15
CA ARG A 21 -3.43 -4.34 -6.69
C ARG A 21 -2.76 -4.01 -8.02
N ARG A 22 -3.42 -3.23 -8.89
CA ARG A 22 -2.81 -2.79 -10.16
C ARG A 22 -1.60 -1.90 -9.91
N ILE A 23 -1.70 -0.94 -8.97
CA ILE A 23 -0.60 -0.03 -8.62
C ILE A 23 0.54 -0.81 -7.97
N MET A 24 0.23 -1.67 -6.99
CA MET A 24 1.23 -2.53 -6.34
C MET A 24 1.91 -3.47 -7.33
N GLY A 25 1.19 -3.98 -8.34
CA GLY A 25 1.79 -4.78 -9.41
C GLY A 25 2.83 -4.01 -10.23
N TRP A 26 2.55 -2.75 -10.58
CA TRP A 26 3.53 -1.89 -11.27
C TRP A 26 4.73 -1.53 -10.40
N MET A 27 4.51 -1.28 -9.11
CA MET A 27 5.59 -1.04 -8.14
C MET A 27 6.45 -2.30 -7.93
N ALA A 28 5.85 -3.48 -7.87
CA ALA A 28 6.56 -4.75 -7.79
C ALA A 28 7.45 -4.98 -9.01
N LEU A 29 6.93 -4.74 -10.22
CA LEU A 29 7.66 -4.90 -11.47
C LEU A 29 8.83 -3.91 -11.57
N SER A 30 8.58 -2.62 -11.32
CA SER A 30 9.63 -1.60 -11.34
C SER A 30 10.70 -1.84 -10.27
N GLY A 31 10.31 -2.24 -9.06
CA GLY A 31 11.23 -2.62 -8.00
C GLY A 31 12.07 -3.84 -8.36
N ALA A 32 11.46 -4.87 -8.95
CA ALA A 32 12.16 -6.08 -9.40
C ALA A 32 13.16 -5.75 -10.53
N LEU A 33 12.78 -4.88 -11.47
CA LEU A 33 13.66 -4.40 -12.52
C LEU A 33 14.86 -3.63 -11.95
N CYS A 34 14.63 -2.76 -10.97
CA CYS A 34 15.69 -1.98 -10.31
C CYS A 34 16.69 -2.89 -9.58
N VAL A 35 16.19 -3.83 -8.76
CA VAL A 35 17.04 -4.81 -8.05
C VAL A 35 17.77 -5.71 -9.04
N GLY A 36 17.11 -6.15 -10.11
CA GLY A 36 17.72 -6.92 -11.18
C GLY A 36 18.85 -6.16 -11.88
N ALA A 37 18.62 -4.89 -12.23
CA ALA A 37 19.64 -4.02 -12.83
C ALA A 37 20.85 -3.82 -11.89
N ALA A 38 20.59 -3.58 -10.60
CA ALA A 38 21.65 -3.44 -9.61
C ALA A 38 22.50 -4.72 -9.47
N LEU A 39 21.86 -5.90 -9.44
CA LEU A 39 22.56 -7.18 -9.37
C LEU A 39 23.33 -7.49 -10.65
N LEU A 40 22.80 -7.15 -11.82
CA LEU A 40 23.51 -7.31 -13.10
C LEU A 40 24.74 -6.40 -13.15
N PHE A 41 24.60 -5.15 -12.73
CA PHE A 41 25.71 -4.21 -12.62
C PHE A 41 26.78 -4.73 -11.64
N LEU A 42 26.37 -5.20 -10.47
CA LEU A 42 27.28 -5.75 -9.47
C LEU A 42 27.99 -7.02 -9.98
N ARG A 43 27.28 -7.90 -10.68
CA ARG A 43 27.87 -9.09 -11.30
C ARG A 43 28.93 -8.74 -12.32
N TRP A 44 28.72 -7.69 -13.10
CA TRP A 44 29.69 -7.26 -14.11
C TRP A 44 30.94 -6.68 -13.46
N TRP A 45 30.78 -5.91 -12.38
CA TRP A 45 31.92 -5.22 -11.75
C TRP A 45 32.68 -6.09 -10.74
N ALA A 46 31.98 -6.85 -9.89
CA ALA A 46 32.56 -7.66 -8.81
C ALA A 46 32.82 -9.13 -9.19
N GLY A 47 32.30 -9.59 -10.35
CA GLY A 47 32.48 -10.96 -10.82
C GLY A 47 31.40 -11.94 -10.35
N PRO A 48 31.67 -13.27 -10.37
CA PRO A 48 30.69 -14.30 -10.03
C PRO A 48 30.23 -14.20 -8.57
N MET A 49 28.92 -14.11 -8.36
CA MET A 49 28.34 -13.94 -7.03
C MET A 49 27.69 -15.23 -6.51
N PRO A 50 27.89 -15.60 -5.24
CA PRO A 50 27.21 -16.74 -4.64
C PRO A 50 25.68 -16.59 -4.68
N ILE A 51 24.98 -17.69 -4.92
CA ILE A 51 23.51 -17.70 -5.04
C ILE A 51 22.80 -17.19 -3.79
N HIS A 52 23.34 -17.50 -2.60
CA HIS A 52 22.79 -17.05 -1.32
C HIS A 52 22.79 -15.54 -1.18
N MET A 53 23.83 -14.86 -1.68
CA MET A 53 23.90 -13.40 -1.65
C MET A 53 22.84 -12.79 -2.56
N VAL A 54 22.70 -13.31 -3.79
CA VAL A 54 21.67 -12.85 -4.73
C VAL A 54 20.27 -12.97 -4.13
N ILE A 55 19.95 -14.14 -3.56
CA ILE A 55 18.65 -14.37 -2.92
C ILE A 55 18.47 -13.43 -1.72
N ALA A 56 19.48 -13.28 -0.86
CA ALA A 56 19.43 -12.40 0.30
C ALA A 56 19.25 -10.92 -0.09
N THR A 57 19.89 -10.44 -1.16
CA THR A 57 19.73 -9.07 -1.65
C THR A 57 18.34 -8.84 -2.23
N ILE A 58 17.81 -9.80 -3.02
CA ILE A 58 16.45 -9.70 -3.52
C ILE A 58 15.48 -9.68 -2.35
N LEU A 59 15.56 -10.66 -1.45
CA LEU A 59 14.66 -10.74 -0.31
C LEU A 59 14.81 -9.58 0.66
N GLY A 60 16.00 -9.03 0.87
CA GLY A 60 16.18 -7.86 1.73
C GLY A 60 15.66 -6.59 1.06
N VAL A 61 16.24 -6.22 -0.07
CA VAL A 61 15.98 -4.93 -0.70
C VAL A 61 14.57 -4.86 -1.29
N TRP A 62 14.17 -5.86 -2.06
CA TRP A 62 12.88 -5.82 -2.75
C TRP A 62 11.71 -5.97 -1.78
N LEU A 63 11.82 -6.87 -0.79
CA LEU A 63 10.74 -7.07 0.19
C LEU A 63 10.57 -5.85 1.07
N THR A 64 11.65 -5.26 1.60
CA THR A 64 11.55 -4.05 2.42
C THR A 64 10.98 -2.87 1.62
N PHE A 65 11.38 -2.72 0.36
CA PHE A 65 10.80 -1.72 -0.55
C PHE A 65 9.29 -1.95 -0.78
N MET A 66 8.88 -3.18 -1.06
CA MET A 66 7.47 -3.56 -1.22
C MET A 66 6.66 -3.35 0.05
N LEU A 67 7.25 -3.64 1.21
CA LEU A 67 6.62 -3.41 2.50
C LEU A 67 6.41 -1.92 2.74
N GLY A 68 7.43 -1.09 2.53
CA GLY A 68 7.34 0.36 2.70
C GLY A 68 6.31 1.00 1.76
N THR A 69 6.35 0.67 0.48
CA THR A 69 5.39 1.17 -0.51
C THR A 69 3.98 0.65 -0.27
N GLY A 70 3.83 -0.61 0.14
CA GLY A 70 2.54 -1.22 0.48
C GLY A 70 1.89 -0.56 1.69
N LEU A 71 2.65 -0.31 2.76
CA LEU A 71 2.15 0.40 3.93
C LEU A 71 1.71 1.83 3.58
N MET A 72 2.49 2.56 2.77
CA MET A 72 2.11 3.89 2.29
C MET A 72 0.81 3.84 1.47
N ALA A 73 0.68 2.88 0.54
CA ALA A 73 -0.50 2.73 -0.29
C ALA A 73 -1.74 2.32 0.52
N LEU A 74 -1.57 1.50 1.57
CA LEU A 74 -2.64 1.15 2.51
C LEU A 74 -3.08 2.35 3.34
N ALA A 75 -2.16 3.21 3.78
CA ALA A 75 -2.52 4.44 4.49
C ALA A 75 -3.39 5.36 3.61
N PHE A 76 -3.07 5.50 2.32
CA PHE A 76 -3.90 6.25 1.37
C PHE A 76 -5.27 5.61 1.12
N LEU A 77 -5.34 4.27 1.11
CA LEU A 77 -6.62 3.57 1.01
C LEU A 77 -7.46 3.79 2.27
N SER A 78 -6.84 3.81 3.45
CA SER A 78 -7.50 4.08 4.73
C SER A 78 -8.15 5.46 4.74
N SER A 79 -7.41 6.52 4.40
CA SER A 79 -7.93 7.88 4.39
C SER A 79 -8.97 8.11 3.28
N GLY A 80 -8.80 7.51 2.11
CA GLY A 80 -9.71 7.67 0.97
C GLY A 80 -11.05 6.93 1.08
N THR A 81 -11.27 6.11 2.12
CA THR A 81 -12.49 5.28 2.27
C THR A 81 -13.52 5.87 3.23
N GLY A 82 -13.31 7.11 3.70
CA GLY A 82 -14.29 7.87 4.49
C GLY A 82 -14.46 7.35 5.92
N HIS A 83 -13.44 6.70 6.49
CA HIS A 83 -13.48 6.24 7.88
C HIS A 83 -13.45 7.43 8.87
N ASP A 84 -12.68 8.47 8.56
CA ASP A 84 -12.50 9.64 9.43
C ASP A 84 -13.66 10.66 9.32
N GLU A 85 -14.43 10.60 8.24
CA GLU A 85 -15.57 11.50 7.98
C GLU A 85 -16.88 10.98 8.63
N GLN A 86 -16.86 9.74 9.16
CA GLN A 86 -17.98 9.10 9.87
C GLN A 86 -18.01 9.43 11.38
N VAL A 87 -17.13 10.30 11.87
CA VAL A 87 -17.24 10.81 13.24
C VAL A 87 -18.44 11.75 13.30
N ILE A 88 -19.59 11.21 13.68
CA ILE A 88 -20.77 12.00 14.04
C ILE A 88 -20.38 12.86 15.24
N ASP A 89 -20.21 14.17 15.03
CA ASP A 89 -19.97 15.13 16.10
C ASP A 89 -21.24 15.27 16.95
N ARG A 90 -21.33 14.44 18.00
CA ARG A 90 -22.45 14.44 18.94
C ARG A 90 -22.59 15.75 19.72
N MET A 91 -21.55 16.59 19.76
CA MET A 91 -21.57 17.84 20.52
C MET A 91 -22.40 18.93 19.81
N LYS A 92 -22.64 18.81 18.50
CA LYS A 92 -23.44 19.76 17.74
C LYS A 92 -24.95 19.69 18.06
N ASP A 93 -25.43 18.55 18.57
CA ASP A 93 -26.84 18.34 18.90
C ASP A 93 -27.21 18.84 20.31
N GLU A 94 -26.25 19.04 21.21
CA GLU A 94 -26.52 19.52 22.58
C GLU A 94 -26.63 21.05 22.68
N VAL A 95 -26.07 21.81 21.73
CA VAL A 95 -26.03 23.29 21.78
C VAL A 95 -27.27 23.96 21.18
N SER A 96 -28.14 23.22 20.48
CA SER A 96 -29.33 23.76 19.80
C SER A 96 -30.65 23.62 20.60
N SER A 97 -30.61 23.22 21.88
CA SER A 97 -31.82 22.93 22.67
C SER A 97 -32.23 24.05 23.65
N ASP A 98 -31.66 25.24 23.54
CA ASP A 98 -32.00 26.40 24.39
C ASP A 98 -32.31 27.61 23.48
N ASP A 99 -33.52 27.63 22.91
CA ASP A 99 -34.24 28.82 22.39
C ASP A 99 -35.75 28.52 22.28
#